data_AF-A0A437Q710-F1
#
_entry.id   AF-A0A437Q710-F1
#
_cell.length_a   1.000
_cell.length_b   1.000
_cell.length_c   1.000
_cell.angle_alpha   90.00
_cell.angle_beta   90.00
_cell.angle_gamma   90.00
#
_symmetry.space_group_name_H-M   'P 1'
#
loop_
_entity.id
_entity.type
_entity.pdbx_description
1 polymer ?
#
loop_
_entity_poly.entity_id
_entity_poly.type
_entity_poly.pdbx_seq_one_letter_code
_entity_poly.pdbx_strand_id
1 'polypeptide(L)'
;MKRSKRLGVVLDLAERKKAEAERFLSEQLQRVENDKIQLEQLESYLAQYQQEYQLALARGLAPDQIQNYQAFLGKLAATIGQHKKTMVVHEEQLAQVKQYWAQQYARHKGIDALIEKAKTEEEQAADKAFQKQLDELNQRAKPAFL
;
A
#
# COMPACT_ATOMS: atom_id res chain seq x y z
N MET A 1 7.37 35.66 1.33
CA MET A 1 7.40 34.22 1.69
C MET A 1 7.81 33.42 0.44
N LYS A 2 8.87 32.60 0.53
CA LYS A 2 9.41 31.78 -0.57
C LYS A 2 8.41 30.72 -1.04
N ARG A 3 8.41 30.37 -2.33
CA ARG A 3 7.53 29.36 -2.96
C ARG A 3 7.81 27.97 -2.39
N SER A 4 9.09 27.63 -2.20
CA SER A 4 9.53 26.39 -1.55
C SER A 4 8.86 26.18 -0.19
N LYS A 5 8.82 27.23 0.64
CA LYS A 5 8.20 27.21 1.98
C LYS A 5 6.69 26.98 1.95
N ARG A 6 5.97 27.47 0.94
CA ARG A 6 4.54 27.19 0.76
C ARG A 6 4.28 25.75 0.34
N LEU A 7 5.11 25.22 -0.54
CA LEU A 7 5.02 23.84 -1.00
C LEU A 7 5.34 22.83 0.12
N GLY A 8 6.19 23.19 1.09
CA GLY A 8 6.48 22.38 2.27
C GLY A 8 5.22 21.94 3.04
N VAL A 9 4.25 22.83 3.24
CA VAL A 9 2.97 22.48 3.91
C VAL A 9 2.17 21.45 3.10
N VAL A 10 2.24 21.53 1.78
CA VAL A 10 1.57 20.57 0.88
C VAL A 10 2.30 19.22 0.89
N LEU A 11 3.63 19.23 1.03
CA LEU A 11 4.43 18.02 1.19
C LEU A 11 4.10 17.31 2.50
N ASP A 12 4.01 18.04 3.61
CA ASP A 12 3.62 17.47 4.92
C ASP A 12 2.25 16.79 4.86
N LEU A 13 1.29 17.39 4.16
CA LEU A 13 -0.03 16.79 3.95
C LEU A 13 0.06 15.54 3.06
N ALA A 14 0.89 15.56 2.02
CA ALA A 14 1.10 14.41 1.15
C ALA A 14 1.81 13.26 1.88
N GLU A 15 2.76 13.55 2.76
CA GLU A 15 3.45 12.58 3.61
C GLU A 15 2.46 11.86 4.53
N ARG A 16 1.56 12.61 5.20
CA ARG A 16 0.52 12.02 6.06
C ARG A 16 -0.40 11.09 5.27
N LYS A 17 -0.85 11.51 4.07
CA LYS A 17 -1.70 10.69 3.20
C LYS A 17 -0.98 9.45 2.68
N LYS A 18 0.31 9.55 2.37
CA LYS A 18 1.17 8.41 1.98
C LYS A 18 1.25 7.41 3.13
N ALA A 19 1.55 7.86 4.35
CA ALA A 19 1.66 7.00 5.53
C ALA A 19 0.32 6.32 5.87
N GLU A 20 -0.80 7.03 5.73
CA GLU A 20 -2.14 6.44 5.87
C GLU A 20 -2.40 5.35 4.81
N ALA A 21 -2.05 5.61 3.54
CA ALA A 21 -2.18 4.62 2.47
C ALA A 21 -1.28 3.39 2.68
N GLU A 22 -0.07 3.58 3.22
CA GLU A 22 0.85 2.49 3.58
C GLU A 22 0.28 1.61 4.69
N ARG A 23 -0.33 2.21 5.71
CA ARG A 23 -1.01 1.46 6.78
C ARG A 23 -2.16 0.62 6.22
N PHE A 24 -3.04 1.22 5.42
CA PHE A 24 -4.15 0.47 4.79
C PHE A 24 -3.64 -0.66 3.88
N LEU A 25 -2.58 -0.41 3.12
CA LEU A 25 -1.97 -1.45 2.29
C LEU A 25 -1.44 -2.62 3.14
N SER A 26 -0.75 -2.33 4.23
CA SER A 26 -0.23 -3.34 5.15
C SER A 26 -1.37 -4.18 5.77
N GLU A 27 -2.44 -3.53 6.22
CA GLU A 27 -3.61 -4.20 6.79
C GLU A 27 -4.29 -5.13 5.77
N GLN A 28 -4.46 -4.69 4.52
CA GLN A 28 -5.06 -5.53 3.47
C GLN A 28 -4.15 -6.67 3.04
N LEU A 29 -2.84 -6.46 2.97
CA LEU A 29 -1.88 -7.54 2.70
C LEU A 29 -1.96 -8.62 3.78
N GLN A 30 -1.96 -8.23 5.06
CA GLN A 30 -2.09 -9.18 6.16
C GLN A 30 -3.41 -9.95 6.12
N ARG A 31 -4.50 -9.26 5.75
CA ARG A 31 -5.82 -9.90 5.62
C ARG A 31 -5.82 -11.00 4.56
N VAL A 32 -5.34 -10.68 3.35
CA VAL A 32 -5.26 -11.65 2.24
C VAL A 32 -4.34 -12.82 2.60
N GLU A 33 -3.23 -12.56 3.28
CA GLU A 33 -2.32 -13.62 3.72
C GLU A 33 -2.98 -14.55 4.76
N ASN A 34 -3.67 -13.98 5.75
CA ASN A 34 -4.41 -14.75 6.73
C ASN A 34 -5.52 -15.60 6.09
N ASP A 35 -6.22 -15.06 5.08
CA ASP A 35 -7.23 -15.82 4.34
C ASP A 35 -6.62 -17.02 3.63
N LYS A 36 -5.47 -16.84 2.98
CA LYS A 36 -4.75 -17.94 2.30
C LYS A 36 -4.36 -19.03 3.27
N ILE A 37 -3.80 -18.67 4.42
CA ILE A 37 -3.43 -19.61 5.48
C ILE A 37 -4.66 -20.37 5.98
N GLN A 38 -5.77 -19.69 6.23
CA GLN A 38 -7.01 -20.33 6.67
C GLN A 38 -7.56 -21.29 5.61
N LEU A 39 -7.51 -20.91 4.34
CA LEU A 39 -7.95 -21.76 3.25
C LEU A 39 -7.11 -23.03 3.15
N GLU A 40 -5.79 -22.91 3.22
CA GLU A 40 -4.86 -24.04 3.22
C GLU A 40 -5.13 -24.99 4.39
N GLN A 41 -5.41 -24.45 5.58
CA GLN A 41 -5.80 -25.24 6.75
C GLN A 41 -7.11 -26.00 6.52
N LEU A 42 -8.13 -25.37 5.93
CA LEU A 42 -9.40 -26.02 5.62
C LEU A 42 -9.24 -27.12 4.57
N GLU A 43 -8.43 -26.88 3.53
CA GLU A 43 -8.15 -27.87 2.49
C GLU A 43 -7.33 -29.05 3.02
N SER A 44 -6.34 -28.78 3.87
CA SER A 44 -5.55 -29.82 4.54
C SER A 44 -6.42 -30.66 5.48
N TYR A 45 -7.27 -30.02 6.27
CA TYR A 45 -8.21 -30.70 7.15
C TYR A 45 -9.20 -31.56 6.37
N LEU A 46 -9.72 -31.06 5.24
CA LEU A 46 -10.58 -31.83 4.35
C LEU A 46 -9.87 -33.09 3.82
N ALA A 47 -8.62 -32.97 3.37
CA ALA A 47 -7.85 -34.10 2.86
C ALA A 47 -7.59 -35.16 3.95
N GLN A 48 -7.21 -34.73 5.16
CA GLN A 48 -7.02 -35.62 6.31
C GLN A 48 -8.33 -36.35 6.66
N TYR A 49 -9.44 -35.60 6.72
CA TYR A 49 -10.75 -36.15 7.05
C TYR A 49 -11.23 -37.18 6.01
N GLN A 50 -10.98 -36.94 4.71
CA GLN A 50 -11.27 -37.90 3.65
C GLN A 50 -10.42 -39.17 3.76
N GLN A 51 -9.15 -39.06 4.14
CA GLN A 51 -8.27 -40.20 4.35
C GLN A 51 -8.73 -41.05 5.54
N GLU A 52 -9.08 -40.42 6.66
CA GLU A 52 -9.62 -41.12 7.83
C GLU A 52 -10.91 -41.88 7.49
N TYR A 53 -11.79 -41.25 6.70
CA TYR A 53 -13.02 -41.88 6.23
C TYR A 53 -12.77 -43.09 5.33
N GLN A 54 -11.81 -43.02 4.39
CA GLN A 54 -11.42 -44.15 3.54
C GLN A 54 -10.95 -45.35 4.38
N LEU A 55 -10.13 -45.11 5.39
CA LEU A 55 -9.66 -46.14 6.32
C LEU A 55 -10.80 -46.74 7.15
N ALA A 56 -11.73 -45.90 7.60
CA ALA A 56 -12.89 -46.35 8.38
C ALA A 56 -13.86 -47.16 7.51
N LEU A 57 -14.09 -46.74 6.26
CA LEU A 57 -14.91 -47.45 5.29
C LEU A 57 -14.34 -48.85 4.99
N ALA A 58 -13.02 -48.98 4.87
CA ALA A 58 -12.35 -50.28 4.67
C ALA A 58 -12.51 -51.24 5.86
N ARG A 59 -12.80 -50.72 7.07
CA ARG A 59 -13.08 -51.52 8.28
C ARG A 59 -14.57 -51.85 8.46
N GLY A 60 -15.43 -51.33 7.59
CA GLY A 60 -16.88 -51.41 7.70
C GLY A 60 -17.44 -50.27 8.55
N LEU A 61 -18.36 -49.50 7.97
CA LEU A 61 -19.09 -48.43 8.63
C LEU A 61 -20.59 -48.72 8.65
N ALA A 62 -21.25 -48.32 9.73
CA ALA A 62 -22.70 -48.37 9.81
C ALA A 62 -23.34 -47.27 8.92
N PRO A 63 -24.56 -47.47 8.39
CA PRO A 63 -25.20 -46.53 7.47
C PRO A 63 -25.38 -45.10 8.01
N ASP A 64 -25.59 -44.97 9.33
CA ASP A 64 -25.68 -43.69 10.03
C ASP A 64 -24.34 -42.93 10.03
N GLN A 65 -23.22 -43.64 10.17
CA GLN A 65 -21.88 -43.05 10.10
C GLN A 65 -21.56 -42.52 8.70
N ILE A 66 -22.01 -43.22 7.66
CA ILE A 66 -21.87 -42.78 6.26
C ILE A 66 -22.67 -41.51 6.00
N GLN A 67 -23.91 -41.43 6.49
CA GLN A 67 -24.75 -40.22 6.34
C GLN A 67 -24.15 -39.01 7.06
N ASN A 68 -23.69 -39.20 8.31
CA ASN A 68 -23.03 -38.14 9.08
C ASN A 68 -21.78 -37.60 8.37
N TYR A 69 -20.98 -38.50 7.79
CA TYR A 69 -19.81 -38.12 6.99
C TYR A 69 -20.20 -37.25 5.79
N GLN A 70 -21.18 -37.70 4.99
CA GLN A 70 -21.61 -36.96 3.79
C GLN A 70 -22.17 -35.57 4.15
N ALA A 71 -22.94 -35.47 5.23
CA ALA A 71 -23.47 -34.20 5.71
C ALA A 71 -22.35 -33.23 6.13
N PHE A 72 -21.35 -33.71 6.88
CA PHE A 72 -20.21 -32.90 7.29
C PHE A 72 -19.35 -32.47 6.10
N LEU A 73 -19.06 -33.39 5.18
CA LEU A 73 -18.32 -33.10 3.96
C LEU A 73 -19.00 -32.02 3.12
N GLY A 74 -20.32 -32.10 2.96
CA GLY A 74 -21.11 -31.08 2.26
C GLY A 74 -21.01 -29.71 2.92
N LYS A 75 -21.10 -29.65 4.26
CA LYS A 75 -20.94 -28.41 5.02
C LYS A 75 -19.53 -27.81 4.89
N LEU A 76 -18.50 -28.65 4.97
CA LEU A 76 -17.11 -28.22 4.86
C LEU A 76 -16.80 -27.70 3.45
N ALA A 77 -17.25 -28.41 2.42
CA ALA A 77 -17.10 -27.98 1.03
C ALA A 77 -17.82 -26.64 0.76
N ALA A 78 -19.04 -26.47 1.28
CA ALA A 78 -19.77 -25.21 1.18
C ALA A 78 -19.02 -24.06 1.89
N THR A 79 -18.45 -24.33 3.06
CA THR A 79 -17.66 -23.35 3.83
C THR A 79 -16.40 -22.93 3.08
N ILE A 80 -15.64 -23.89 2.54
CA ILE A 80 -14.46 -23.63 1.70
C ILE A 80 -14.85 -22.81 0.47
N GLY A 81 -15.95 -23.18 -0.20
CA GLY A 81 -16.46 -22.44 -1.35
C GLY A 81 -16.81 -20.98 -1.01
N GLN A 82 -17.42 -20.73 0.15
CA GLN A 82 -17.72 -19.39 0.62
C GLN A 82 -16.47 -18.60 1.00
N HIS A 83 -15.49 -19.27 1.63
CA HIS A 83 -14.20 -18.67 1.98
C HIS A 83 -13.44 -18.23 0.71
N LYS A 84 -13.33 -19.10 -0.29
CA LYS A 84 -12.73 -18.78 -1.61
C LYS A 84 -13.37 -17.56 -2.27
N LYS A 85 -14.71 -17.47 -2.27
CA LYS A 85 -15.42 -16.29 -2.81
C LYS A 85 -15.07 -15.01 -2.05
N THR A 86 -14.95 -15.10 -0.73
CA THR A 86 -14.61 -13.96 0.12
C THR A 86 -13.16 -13.52 -0.11
N MET A 87 -12.24 -14.47 -0.31
CA MET A 87 -10.84 -14.20 -0.63
C MET A 87 -10.70 -13.43 -1.95
N VAL A 88 -11.47 -13.78 -2.99
CA VAL A 88 -11.49 -13.02 -4.25
C VAL A 88 -11.85 -11.54 -4.01
N VAL A 89 -12.87 -11.28 -3.19
CA VAL A 89 -13.25 -9.91 -2.83
C VAL A 89 -12.12 -9.18 -2.10
N HIS A 90 -11.41 -9.84 -1.19
CA HIS A 90 -10.28 -9.24 -0.48
C HIS A 90 -9.09 -8.98 -1.40
N GLU A 91 -8.84 -9.85 -2.38
CA GLU A 91 -7.80 -9.64 -3.41
C GLU A 91 -8.14 -8.44 -4.31
N GLU A 92 -9.40 -8.27 -4.71
CA GLU A 92 -9.88 -7.09 -5.44
C GLU A 92 -9.74 -5.81 -4.62
N GLN A 93 -10.08 -5.86 -3.32
CA GLN A 93 -9.88 -4.73 -2.41
C GLN A 93 -8.40 -4.37 -2.28
N LEU A 94 -7.53 -5.37 -2.13
CA LEU A 94 -6.08 -5.16 -2.08
C LEU A 94 -5.56 -4.51 -3.37
N ALA A 95 -6.07 -4.89 -4.54
CA ALA A 95 -5.70 -4.26 -5.81
C ALA A 95 -6.07 -2.75 -5.82
N GLN A 96 -7.26 -2.40 -5.34
CA GLN A 96 -7.69 -1.00 -5.21
C GLN A 96 -6.81 -0.22 -4.23
N VAL A 97 -6.49 -0.81 -3.07
CA VAL A 97 -5.61 -0.17 -2.08
C VAL A 97 -4.19 0.01 -2.61
N LYS A 98 -3.65 -0.96 -3.35
CA LYS A 98 -2.35 -0.82 -4.05
C LYS A 98 -2.36 0.34 -5.03
N GLN A 99 -3.43 0.50 -5.80
CA GLN A 99 -3.57 1.61 -6.73
C GLN A 99 -3.63 2.95 -5.99
N TYR A 100 -4.41 3.03 -4.90
CA TYR A 100 -4.48 4.24 -4.08
C TYR A 100 -3.12 4.60 -3.48
N TRP A 101 -2.41 3.64 -2.91
CA TRP A 101 -1.06 3.82 -2.38
C TRP A 101 -0.09 4.35 -3.45
N ALA A 102 -0.09 3.73 -4.64
CA ALA A 102 0.76 4.16 -5.75
C ALA A 102 0.48 5.62 -6.17
N GLN A 103 -0.79 6.03 -6.17
CA GLN A 103 -1.17 7.42 -6.45
C GLN A 103 -0.67 8.39 -5.38
N GLN A 104 -0.83 8.07 -4.08
CA GLN A 104 -0.34 8.93 -3.00
C GLN A 104 1.18 9.03 -3.01
N TYR A 105 1.87 7.92 -3.26
CA TYR A 105 3.33 7.88 -3.39
C TYR A 105 3.82 8.74 -4.56
N ALA A 106 3.21 8.59 -5.74
CA ALA A 106 3.54 9.40 -6.91
C ALA A 106 3.29 10.91 -6.66
N ARG A 107 2.18 11.25 -5.99
CA ARG A 107 1.87 12.64 -5.61
C ARG A 107 2.92 13.21 -4.66
N HIS A 108 3.29 12.47 -3.62
CA HIS A 108 4.34 12.87 -2.68
C HIS A 108 5.65 13.16 -3.42
N LYS A 109 6.11 12.20 -4.23
CA LYS A 109 7.34 12.34 -5.03
C LYS A 109 7.30 13.53 -5.99
N GLY A 110 6.13 13.78 -6.61
CA GLY A 110 5.94 14.94 -7.48
C GLY A 110 6.05 16.28 -6.76
N ILE A 111 5.46 16.39 -5.56
CA ILE A 111 5.54 17.61 -4.74
C ILE A 111 6.98 17.84 -4.26
N ASP A 112 7.67 16.78 -3.83
CA ASP A 112 9.06 16.83 -3.40
C ASP A 112 9.97 17.36 -4.52
N ALA A 113 9.85 16.81 -5.73
CA ALA A 113 10.58 17.30 -6.90
C ALA A 113 10.26 18.77 -7.25
N LEU A 114 9.01 19.22 -7.07
CA LEU A 114 8.64 20.62 -7.26
C LEU A 114 9.25 21.55 -6.22
N ILE A 115 9.42 21.09 -4.99
CA ILE A 115 10.10 21.85 -3.93
C ILE A 115 11.56 22.03 -4.26
N GLU A 116 12.26 20.96 -4.65
CA GLU A 116 13.67 21.05 -5.02
C GLU A 116 13.89 22.00 -6.19
N LYS A 117 13.04 21.91 -7.23
CA LYS A 117 13.09 22.87 -8.35
C LYS A 117 12.86 24.32 -7.87
N ALA A 118 11.89 24.54 -6.99
CA ALA A 118 11.60 25.87 -6.46
C ALA A 118 12.76 26.42 -5.61
N LYS A 119 13.46 25.57 -4.84
CA LYS A 119 14.66 25.98 -4.08
C LYS A 119 15.77 26.43 -5.01
N THR A 120 16.07 25.65 -6.05
CA THR A 120 17.11 25.99 -7.04
C THR A 120 16.78 27.31 -7.77
N GLU A 121 15.52 27.52 -8.17
CA GLU A 121 15.08 28.78 -8.79
C GLU A 121 15.24 29.98 -7.84
N GLU A 122 14.93 29.80 -6.56
CA GLU A 122 15.07 30.83 -5.52
C GLU A 122 16.52 31.17 -5.21
N GLU A 123 17.41 30.18 -5.19
CA GLU A 123 18.86 30.37 -5.03
C GLU A 123 19.44 31.17 -6.20
N GLN A 124 19.16 30.76 -7.43
CA GLN A 124 19.61 31.48 -8.63
C GLN A 124 19.11 32.92 -8.69
N ALA A 125 17.87 33.17 -8.25
CA ALA A 125 17.32 34.52 -8.19
C ALA A 125 18.02 35.37 -7.11
N ALA A 126 18.35 34.78 -5.96
CA ALA A 126 19.09 35.45 -4.90
C ALA A 126 20.52 35.79 -5.33
N ASP A 127 21.22 34.86 -5.98
CA ASP A 127 22.59 35.08 -6.49
C ASP A 127 22.62 36.21 -7.52
N LYS A 128 21.67 36.22 -8.46
CA LYS A 128 21.54 37.32 -9.45
C LYS A 128 21.27 38.67 -8.78
N ALA A 129 20.42 38.70 -7.77
CA ALA A 129 20.12 39.93 -7.03
C ALA A 129 21.35 40.44 -6.25
N PHE A 130 22.10 39.53 -5.63
CA PHE A 130 23.31 39.85 -4.91
C PHE A 130 24.42 40.38 -5.84
N GLN A 131 24.64 39.71 -6.99
CA GLN A 131 25.58 40.18 -8.01
C GLN A 131 25.25 41.60 -8.47
N LYS A 132 23.97 41.87 -8.77
CA LYS A 132 23.52 43.20 -9.18
C LYS A 132 23.79 44.26 -8.11
N GLN A 133 23.55 43.96 -6.83
CA GLN A 133 23.86 44.88 -5.73
C GLN A 133 25.37 45.14 -5.62
N LEU A 134 26.19 44.11 -5.79
CA LEU A 134 27.65 44.24 -5.78
C LEU A 134 28.13 45.16 -6.92
N ASP A 135 27.59 44.97 -8.12
CA ASP A 135 27.93 45.78 -9.29
C ASP A 135 27.52 47.25 -9.11
N GLU A 136 26.33 47.51 -8.55
CA GLU A 136 25.87 48.87 -8.22
C GLU A 136 26.75 49.57 -7.18
N LEU A 137 27.18 48.85 -6.14
CA LEU A 137 28.12 49.36 -5.14
C LEU A 137 29.48 49.67 -5.76
N ASN A 138 30.01 48.78 -6.61
CA ASN A 138 31.28 48.97 -7.30
C ASN A 138 31.24 50.16 -8.28
N GLN A 139 30.12 50.38 -8.97
CA GLN A 139 29.93 51.55 -9.83
C GLN A 139 29.87 52.86 -9.04
N ARG A 140 29.25 52.86 -7.85
CA ARG A 140 29.21 54.03 -6.95
C ARG A 140 30.55 54.29 -6.25
N ALA A 141 31.33 53.24 -5.99
CA ALA A 141 32.62 53.33 -5.32
C ALA A 141 33.78 53.72 -6.24
N LYS A 142 33.61 53.71 -7.58
CA LYS A 142 34.59 54.29 -8.51
C LYS A 142 34.61 55.81 -8.33
N PRO A 143 35.70 56.40 -7.81
CA PRO A 143 35.75 57.85 -7.64
C PRO A 143 35.90 58.51 -9.01
N ALA A 144 35.17 59.60 -9.24
CA ALA A 144 35.38 60.46 -10.40
C ALA A 144 36.65 61.28 -10.17
N PHE A 145 37.81 60.78 -10.61
CA PHE A 145 39.01 61.61 -10.76
C PHE A 145 39.67 61.36 -12.12
N LEU A 146 39.77 62.47 -12.84
CA LEU A 146 40.66 62.78 -13.96
C LEU A 146 42.12 62.83 -13.48
#